data_AF-A0A167GL05-F1
#
_entry.id   AF-A0A167GL05-F1
#
_cell.length_a   1.000
_cell.length_b   1.000
_cell.length_c   1.000
_cell.angle_alpha   90.00
_cell.angle_beta   90.00
_cell.angle_gamma   90.00
#
_symmetry.space_group_name_H-M   'P 1'
#
loop_
_entity.id
_entity.type
_entity.pdbx_description
1 polymer ?
#
loop_
_entity_poly.entity_id
_entity_poly.type
_entity_poly.pdbx_seq_one_letter_code
_entity_poly.pdbx_strand_id
1 'polypeptide(L)'
;MPRLGDFEAYIEVDGVRLPEYRLERNESKRVVRCWIPSEVGKNFVVKWQDHSKRHALCGFVYLDGHCSHGIHLRPGTGKALQEGNHTTSTTLNSRK
;
A
#
# COMPACT_ATOMS: atom_id res chain seq x y z
N MET A 1 0.75 4.05 -1.64
CA MET A 1 -0.27 4.63 -2.51
C MET A 1 -0.22 6.13 -2.40
N PRO A 2 0.14 6.79 -3.48
CA PRO A 2 0.21 8.23 -3.49
C PRO A 2 -1.16 8.79 -3.11
N ARG A 3 -1.14 9.94 -2.44
CA ARG A 3 -2.32 10.54 -1.83
C ARG A 3 -3.48 10.68 -2.82
N LEU A 4 -4.65 10.19 -2.43
CA LEU A 4 -5.93 10.30 -3.14
C LEU A 4 -6.96 10.97 -2.22
N GLY A 5 -7.20 12.27 -2.44
CA GLY A 5 -8.00 13.06 -1.49
C GLY A 5 -7.31 13.10 -0.13
N ASP A 6 -8.05 12.73 0.93
CA ASP A 6 -7.52 12.67 2.30
C ASP A 6 -6.87 11.34 2.67
N PHE A 7 -6.93 10.36 1.78
CA PHE A 7 -6.33 9.06 2.00
C PHE A 7 -4.95 8.97 1.40
N GLU A 8 -4.03 8.40 2.15
CA GLU A 8 -2.68 8.09 1.70
C GLU A 8 -2.38 6.66 2.09
N ALA A 9 -1.69 5.93 1.22
CA ALA A 9 -0.99 4.73 1.65
C ALA A 9 0.49 4.90 1.33
N TYR A 10 1.38 4.17 1.96
CA TYR A 10 2.78 4.18 1.55
C TYR A 10 3.44 2.88 1.99
N ILE A 11 4.59 2.60 1.39
CA ILE A 11 5.35 1.40 1.70
C ILE A 11 6.54 1.79 2.55
N GLU A 12 6.77 1.03 3.61
CA GLU A 12 8.02 1.06 4.37
C GLU A 12 8.75 -0.26 4.25
N VAL A 13 10.08 -0.19 4.24
CA VAL A 13 11.01 -1.31 4.39
C VAL A 13 11.99 -0.93 5.49
N ASP A 14 12.19 -1.80 6.47
CA ASP A 14 13.05 -1.54 7.65
C ASP A 14 12.73 -0.21 8.37
N GLY A 15 11.44 0.16 8.42
CA GLY A 15 10.95 1.41 9.02
C GLY A 15 11.19 2.68 8.18
N VAL A 16 11.74 2.54 6.98
CA VAL A 16 12.01 3.66 6.07
C VAL A 16 10.95 3.71 4.98
N ARG A 17 10.29 4.87 4.84
CA ARG A 17 9.32 5.12 3.77
C ARG A 17 10.04 5.17 2.42
N LEU A 18 9.59 4.34 1.49
CA LEU A 18 10.15 4.29 0.14
C LEU A 18 9.59 5.41 -0.75
N PRO A 19 10.41 5.95 -1.68
CA PRO A 19 9.98 6.96 -2.64
C PRO A 19 9.03 6.37 -3.70
N GLU A 20 8.14 7.22 -4.20
CA GLU A 20 7.18 6.90 -5.25
C GLU A 20 7.60 7.56 -6.57
N TYR A 21 7.57 6.81 -7.67
CA TYR A 21 7.98 7.26 -8.99
C TYR A 21 6.85 7.10 -10.02
N ARG A 22 6.92 7.89 -11.10
CA ARG A 22 5.94 7.88 -12.22
C ARG A 22 4.50 7.87 -11.70
N LEU A 23 4.18 8.92 -10.96
CA LEU A 23 2.87 9.12 -10.36
C LEU A 23 1.83 9.41 -11.44
N GLU A 24 0.84 8.53 -11.57
CA GLU A 24 -0.30 8.70 -12.46
C GLU A 24 -1.59 8.75 -11.65
N ARG A 25 -2.42 9.77 -11.90
CA ARG A 25 -3.70 9.99 -11.21
C ARG A 25 -4.84 9.96 -12.22
N ASN A 26 -5.88 9.20 -11.90
CA ASN A 26 -7.14 9.22 -12.60
C ASN A 26 -8.24 9.59 -11.60
N GLU A 27 -8.58 10.88 -11.53
CA GLU A 27 -9.54 11.40 -10.56
C GLU A 27 -10.95 10.88 -10.82
N SER A 28 -11.37 10.78 -12.09
CA SER A 28 -12.68 10.26 -12.47
C SER A 28 -12.90 8.82 -12.00
N LYS A 29 -11.85 7.98 -12.05
CA LYS A 29 -11.89 6.59 -11.59
C LYS A 29 -11.45 6.42 -10.14
N ARG A 30 -11.01 7.50 -9.48
CA ARG A 30 -10.40 7.47 -8.13
C ARG A 30 -9.27 6.45 -8.01
N VAL A 31 -8.39 6.41 -9.02
CA VAL A 31 -7.25 5.49 -9.08
C VAL A 31 -5.96 6.30 -9.10
N VAL A 32 -4.99 5.83 -8.31
CA VAL A 32 -3.63 6.34 -8.36
C VAL A 32 -2.67 5.18 -8.58
N ARG A 33 -1.72 5.37 -9.49
CA ARG A 33 -0.66 4.39 -9.81
C ARG A 33 0.69 5.03 -9.59
N CYS A 34 1.61 4.25 -9.06
CA CYS A 34 3.00 4.63 -8.91
C CYS A 34 3.88 3.40 -8.95
N TRP A 35 5.17 3.63 -9.17
CA TRP A 35 6.23 2.65 -9.04
C TRP A 35 6.98 2.88 -7.73
N ILE A 36 7.23 1.80 -7.00
CA ILE A 36 8.01 1.82 -5.76
C ILE A 36 9.14 0.81 -5.96
N PRO A 37 10.40 1.18 -5.71
CA PRO A 37 11.51 0.25 -5.82
C PRO A 37 11.32 -0.90 -4.82
N SER A 38 11.60 -2.12 -5.25
CA SER A 38 11.50 -3.32 -4.41
C SER A 38 12.84 -4.06 -4.43
N GLU A 39 13.24 -4.59 -3.29
CA GLU A 39 14.44 -5.39 -3.12
C GLU A 39 14.04 -6.83 -2.76
N VAL A 40 14.59 -7.80 -3.50
CA VAL A 40 14.28 -9.21 -3.28
C VAL A 40 14.72 -9.64 -1.88
N GLY A 41 13.84 -10.36 -1.18
CA GLY A 41 14.12 -10.90 0.16
C GLY A 41 13.91 -9.91 1.30
N LYS A 42 13.54 -8.65 1.02
CA LYS A 42 13.12 -7.70 2.06
C LYS A 42 11.60 -7.72 2.24
N ASN A 43 11.17 -7.73 3.50
CA ASN A 43 9.75 -7.57 3.83
C ASN A 43 9.35 -6.11 3.70
N PHE A 44 8.11 -5.87 3.29
CA PHE A 44 7.56 -4.53 3.24
C PHE A 44 6.27 -4.42 4.06
N VAL A 45 6.00 -3.18 4.47
CA VAL A 45 4.87 -2.81 5.31
C VAL A 45 4.04 -1.82 4.53
N VAL A 46 2.74 -2.07 4.37
CA VAL A 46 1.82 -1.10 3.77
C VAL A 46 1.19 -0.29 4.90
N LYS A 47 1.43 1.02 4.92
CA LYS A 47 0.78 1.90 5.89
C LYS A 47 -0.35 2.66 5.23
N TRP A 48 -1.41 2.89 5.99
CA TRP A 48 -2.58 3.63 5.55
C TRP A 48 -2.82 4.80 6.50
N GLN A 49 -3.07 5.98 5.95
CA GLN A 49 -3.26 7.21 6.69
C GLN A 49 -4.49 7.94 6.17
N ASP A 50 -5.42 8.25 7.08
CA ASP A 50 -6.51 9.18 6.83
C ASP A 50 -6.13 10.53 7.44
N HIS A 51 -5.87 11.51 6.58
CA HIS A 51 -5.49 12.86 6.99
C HIS A 51 -6.67 13.65 7.56
N SER A 52 -7.91 13.32 7.20
CA SER A 52 -9.09 13.99 7.76
C SER A 52 -9.42 13.46 9.16
N LYS A 53 -9.02 12.21 9.45
CA LYS A 53 -9.34 11.42 10.66
C LYS A 53 -10.84 11.20 10.89
N ARG A 54 -11.67 11.51 9.90
CA ARG A 54 -13.14 11.45 10.00
C ARG A 54 -13.70 10.19 9.38
N HIS A 55 -12.90 9.43 8.65
CA HIS A 55 -13.37 8.28 7.91
C HIS A 55 -13.00 6.97 8.60
N ALA A 56 -13.93 6.01 8.54
CA ALA A 56 -13.56 4.62 8.68
C ALA A 56 -12.94 4.19 7.34
N LEU A 57 -11.77 3.54 7.36
CA LEU A 57 -11.14 3.02 6.15
C LEU A 57 -11.01 1.51 6.24
N CYS A 58 -11.38 0.81 5.18
CA CYS A 58 -11.05 -0.58 4.98
C CYS A 58 -10.11 -0.66 3.78
N GLY A 59 -8.92 -1.22 3.97
CA GLY A 59 -7.90 -1.35 2.93
C GLY A 59 -7.65 -2.81 2.61
N PHE A 60 -7.55 -3.15 1.32
CA PHE A 60 -7.21 -4.51 0.89
C PHE A 60 -5.93 -4.45 0.06
N VAL A 61 -4.97 -5.30 0.40
CA VAL A 61 -3.71 -5.43 -0.35
C VAL A 61 -3.80 -6.68 -1.23
N TYR A 62 -3.63 -6.48 -2.53
CA TYR A 62 -3.54 -7.55 -3.52
C TYR A 62 -2.11 -7.63 -4.05
N LEU A 63 -1.50 -8.81 -3.96
CA LEU A 63 -0.19 -9.13 -4.54
C LEU A 63 -0.41 -10.13 -5.67
N ASP A 64 0.02 -9.78 -6.88
CA ASP A 64 -0.14 -10.62 -8.09
C ASP A 64 -1.56 -11.15 -8.29
N GLY A 65 -2.57 -10.34 -7.95
CA GLY A 65 -3.99 -10.69 -8.06
C GLY A 65 -4.56 -11.46 -6.86
N HIS A 66 -3.74 -11.86 -5.90
CA HIS A 66 -4.17 -12.54 -4.68
C HIS A 66 -4.32 -11.55 -3.52
N CYS A 67 -5.49 -11.57 -2.85
CA CYS A 67 -5.69 -10.79 -1.64
C CYS A 67 -4.81 -11.36 -0.53
N SER A 68 -3.76 -10.63 -0.15
CA SER A 68 -2.85 -11.06 0.91
C SER A 68 -3.47 -10.81 2.27
N HIS A 69 -4.08 -9.63 2.47
CA HIS A 69 -4.65 -9.25 3.76
C HIS A 69 -5.46 -7.94 3.69
N GLY A 70 -6.39 -7.74 4.64
CA GLY A 70 -7.22 -6.55 4.77
C GLY A 70 -7.00 -5.82 6.10
N ILE A 71 -7.14 -4.49 6.11
CA ILE A 71 -7.00 -3.65 7.31
C ILE A 71 -8.27 -2.86 7.58
N HIS A 72 -8.51 -2.54 8.86
CA HIS A 72 -9.58 -1.64 9.28
C HIS A 72 -9.02 -0.49 10.11
N LEU A 73 -9.37 0.72 9.71
CA LEU A 73 -9.07 1.99 10.34
C LEU A 73 -10.36 2.55 10.92
N ARG A 74 -10.37 2.77 12.23
CA ARG A 74 -11.49 3.44 12.90
C ARG A 74 -11.32 4.96 12.79
N PRO A 75 -12.43 5.72 12.70
CA PRO A 75 -12.38 7.19 12.78
C PRO A 75 -11.68 7.64 14.07
N GLY A 76 -10.97 8.78 14.01
CA GLY A 76 -10.30 9.40 15.16
C GLY A 76 -8.86 8.94 15.42
N THR A 77 -8.44 7.75 15.00
CA THR A 77 -7.07 7.24 15.22
C THR A 77 -6.07 7.74 14.15
N GLY A 78 -6.54 8.00 12.93
CA GLY A 78 -5.80 8.67 11.84
C GLY A 78 -4.68 7.88 11.16
N LYS A 79 -4.23 6.75 11.72
CA LYS A 79 -3.19 5.88 11.13
C LYS A 79 -3.48 4.41 11.42
N ALA A 80 -3.31 3.54 10.41
CA ALA A 80 -3.15 2.10 10.62
C ALA A 80 -1.89 1.60 9.96
N LEU A 81 -1.32 0.62 10.64
CA LEU A 81 -0.11 -0.05 10.28
C LEU A 81 -0.45 -1.48 9.85
N GLN A 82 0.13 -1.92 8.72
CA GLN A 82 0.09 -3.31 8.33
C GLN A 82 1.49 -3.88 8.17
N GLU A 83 1.92 -4.65 9.16
CA GLU A 83 3.17 -5.38 9.16
C GLU A 83 2.99 -6.77 8.54
N GLY A 84 4.05 -7.32 7.92
CA GLY A 84 4.12 -8.74 7.57
C GLY A 84 3.78 -9.14 6.13
N ASN A 85 3.83 -8.23 5.15
CA ASN A 85 3.79 -8.68 3.76
C ASN A 85 5.17 -9.27 3.37
N HIS A 86 5.25 -10.60 3.36
CA HIS A 86 6.44 -11.32 2.94
C HIS A 86 6.63 -11.20 1.43
N THR A 87 7.73 -10.59 1.00
CA THR A 87 8.22 -10.74 -0.37
C THR A 87 9.07 -12.01 -0.42
N THR A 88 8.43 -13.17 -0.54
CA THR A 88 9.16 -14.41 -0.86
C THR A 88 9.71 -14.32 -2.28
N SER A 89 10.90 -14.89 -2.51
CA SER A 89 11.65 -14.83 -3.78
C SER A 89 10.96 -15.40 -5.02
N THR A 90 9.71 -15.86 -4.92
CA THR A 90 8.92 -16.40 -6.02
C THR A 90 8.16 -15.33 -6.79
N THR A 91 8.88 -14.30 -7.24
CA THR A 91 8.52 -13.56 -8.47
C THR A 91 9.25 -14.22 -9.64
N LEU A 92 9.13 -15.55 -9.77
CA LEU A 92 9.52 -16.27 -10.98
C LEU A 92 8.26 -16.69 -11.71
N ASN A 93 7.98 -15.90 -12.75
CA ASN A 93 7.12 -16.19 -13.87
C ASN A 93 7.22 -17.68 -14.26
N SER A 94 6.12 -18.43 -14.15
CA SER A 94 5.97 -19.69 -14.87
C SER A 94 4.60 -19.73 -15.50
N ARG A 95 4.55 -19.27 -16.75
CA ARG A 95 3.57 -19.76 -17.71
C ARG A 95 3.63 -21.30 -17.71
N LYS A 96 2.49 -21.94 -17.54
CA LYS A 96 2.13 -23.15 -18.29
C LYS A 96 0.66 -23.07 -18.66
#